data_AF-A0A7J8LJN6-F1
#
_entry.id   AF-A0A7J8LJN6-F1
#
_cell.length_a   1.000
_cell.length_b   1.000
_cell.length_c   1.000
_cell.angle_alpha   90.00
_cell.angle_beta   90.00
_cell.angle_gamma   90.00
#
_symmetry.space_group_name_H-M   'P 1'
#
loop_
_entity.id
_entity.type
_entity.pdbx_description
1 polymer ?
#
loop_
_entity_poly.entity_id
_entity_poly.type
_entity_poly.pdbx_seq_one_letter_code
_entity_poly.pdbx_strand_id
1 'polypeptide(L)'
;RGKKDAATALFNLCIYQGNKGKTVRAGVIPTLMRLLTEPGGGMVDEALAILAILASHPEAKSAIGAAKAMPVLVDFIGNGLPRNKENAAAVLVHLCAGDQQHLADAEELGVMGHLVDLAQNGTDRGKRKAAQLLQRLSRFVEQQKRSQSQAEAQAEQSLS
;
A
#
# COMPACT_ATOMS: atom_id res chain seq x y z
N ARG A 1 -13.03 -4.84 24.36
CA ARG A 1 -11.73 -4.93 25.06
C ARG A 1 -10.86 -6.03 24.44
N GLY A 2 -11.27 -7.30 24.47
CA GLY A 2 -10.47 -8.42 23.92
C GLY A 2 -9.92 -8.29 22.49
N LYS A 3 -10.68 -7.76 21.50
CA LYS A 3 -10.17 -7.55 20.13
C LYS A 3 -9.00 -6.55 20.05
N LYS A 4 -9.04 -5.49 20.86
CA LYS A 4 -7.99 -4.47 20.91
C LYS A 4 -6.73 -5.02 21.60
N ASP A 5 -6.92 -5.73 22.71
CA ASP A 5 -5.80 -6.35 23.44
C ASP A 5 -5.06 -7.37 22.55
N ALA A 6 -5.81 -8.18 21.79
CA ALA A 6 -5.24 -9.11 20.82
C ALA A 6 -4.48 -8.40 19.69
N ALA A 7 -5.02 -7.29 19.17
CA ALA A 7 -4.37 -6.51 18.14
C ALA A 7 -3.09 -5.83 18.65
N THR A 8 -3.08 -5.33 19.89
CA THR A 8 -1.87 -4.78 20.53
C THR A 8 -0.81 -5.87 20.73
N ALA A 9 -1.20 -7.06 21.20
CA ALA A 9 -0.27 -8.18 21.34
C ALA A 9 0.32 -8.60 19.99
N LEU A 10 -0.52 -8.68 18.95
CA LEU A 10 -0.10 -8.97 17.59
C LEU A 10 0.84 -7.90 17.02
N PHE A 11 0.52 -6.62 17.23
CA PHE A 11 1.37 -5.50 16.85
C PHE A 11 2.76 -5.62 17.48
N ASN A 12 2.82 -5.85 18.80
CA ASN A 12 4.08 -6.03 19.53
C ASN A 12 4.86 -7.24 19.03
N LEU A 13 4.18 -8.34 18.72
CA LEU A 13 4.82 -9.54 18.17
C LEU A 13 5.45 -9.27 16.80
N CYS A 14 4.75 -8.53 15.92
CA CYS A 14 5.18 -8.24 14.56
C CYS A 14 6.25 -7.16 14.45
N ILE A 15 6.50 -6.36 15.50
CA ILE A 15 7.67 -5.45 15.53
C ILE A 15 8.97 -6.24 15.37
N TYR A 16 9.03 -7.45 15.93
CA TYR A 16 10.19 -8.32 15.78
C TYR A 16 10.18 -9.02 14.41
N GLN A 17 11.22 -8.78 13.60
CA GLN A 17 11.31 -9.24 12.21
C GLN A 17 11.13 -10.76 12.06
N GLY A 18 11.70 -11.55 12.98
CA GLY A 18 11.62 -13.02 12.95
C GLY A 18 10.21 -13.60 13.13
N ASN A 19 9.25 -12.80 13.61
CA ASN A 19 7.88 -13.24 13.84
C ASN A 19 6.94 -12.91 12.66
N LYS A 20 7.32 -12.00 11.76
CA LYS A 20 6.46 -11.56 10.65
C LYS A 20 6.06 -12.72 9.74
N GLY A 21 7.03 -13.48 9.23
CA GLY A 21 6.76 -14.64 8.37
C GLY A 21 5.88 -15.70 9.04
N LYS A 22 6.14 -16.03 10.32
CA LYS A 22 5.30 -16.95 11.10
C LYS A 22 3.86 -16.45 11.21
N THR A 23 3.69 -15.16 11.46
CA THR A 23 2.37 -14.52 11.57
C THR A 23 1.63 -14.56 10.23
N VAL A 24 2.32 -14.31 9.11
CA VAL A 24 1.74 -14.40 7.76
C VAL A 24 1.28 -15.82 7.47
N ARG A 25 2.13 -16.82 7.73
CA ARG A 25 1.80 -18.24 7.53
C ARG A 25 0.66 -18.74 8.43
N ALA A 26 0.43 -18.09 9.57
CA ALA A 26 -0.72 -18.35 10.43
C ALA A 26 -2.05 -17.77 9.89
N GLY A 27 -2.07 -17.16 8.69
CA GLY A 27 -3.30 -16.71 8.04
C GLY A 27 -3.79 -15.34 8.53
N VAL A 28 -2.88 -14.49 9.03
CA VAL A 28 -3.26 -13.16 9.56
C VAL A 28 -3.79 -12.22 8.47
N ILE A 29 -3.25 -12.28 7.24
CA ILE A 29 -3.55 -11.30 6.18
C ILE A 29 -5.03 -11.30 5.79
N PRO A 30 -5.67 -12.44 5.48
CA PRO A 30 -7.12 -12.48 5.21
C PRO A 30 -7.96 -11.93 6.37
N THR A 31 -7.53 -12.18 7.61
CA THR A 31 -8.22 -11.67 8.81
C THR A 31 -8.12 -10.16 8.90
N LEU A 32 -6.94 -9.57 8.66
CA LEU A 32 -6.76 -8.13 8.66
C LEU A 32 -7.55 -7.47 7.52
N MET A 33 -7.55 -8.06 6.32
CA MET A 33 -8.34 -7.54 5.20
C MET A 33 -9.84 -7.55 5.48
N ARG A 34 -10.36 -8.61 6.12
CA ARG A 34 -11.76 -8.64 6.57
C ARG A 34 -12.08 -7.54 7.57
N LEU A 35 -11.17 -7.25 8.52
CA LEU A 35 -11.36 -6.16 9.49
C LEU A 35 -11.37 -4.77 8.83
N LEU A 36 -10.70 -4.60 7.70
CA LEU A 36 -10.72 -3.36 6.92
C LEU A 36 -12.03 -3.15 6.15
N THR A 37 -12.67 -4.23 5.70
CA THR A 37 -13.86 -4.18 4.85
C THR A 37 -15.16 -4.49 5.59
N GLU A 38 -15.10 -4.83 6.88
CA GLU A 38 -16.27 -5.09 7.72
C GLU A 38 -17.09 -3.80 7.95
N PRO A 39 -18.36 -3.74 7.53
CA PRO A 39 -19.21 -2.58 7.76
C PRO A 39 -19.38 -2.29 9.25
N GLY A 40 -19.16 -1.05 9.66
CA GLY A 40 -19.20 -0.67 11.09
C GLY A 40 -18.04 -1.23 11.93
N GLY A 41 -16.98 -1.74 11.28
CA GLY A 41 -15.82 -2.33 11.93
C GLY A 41 -15.05 -1.34 12.81
N GLY A 42 -14.81 -1.71 14.08
CA GLY A 42 -14.12 -0.88 15.06
C GLY A 42 -12.60 -1.10 15.18
N MET A 43 -11.97 -1.76 14.19
CA MET A 43 -10.58 -2.24 14.23
C MET A 43 -9.73 -1.80 13.04
N VAL A 44 -10.19 -0.83 12.24
CA VAL A 44 -9.52 -0.37 11.02
C VAL A 44 -8.11 0.17 11.31
N ASP A 45 -7.98 0.98 12.37
CA ASP A 45 -6.71 1.56 12.81
C ASP A 45 -5.67 0.48 13.13
N GLU A 46 -6.06 -0.50 13.94
CA GLU A 46 -5.19 -1.59 14.36
C GLU A 46 -4.84 -2.49 13.17
N ALA A 47 -5.81 -2.80 12.31
CA ALA A 47 -5.58 -3.64 11.14
C ALA A 47 -4.60 -3.00 10.15
N LEU A 48 -4.77 -1.71 9.83
CA LEU A 48 -3.82 -0.98 8.97
C LEU A 48 -2.44 -0.87 9.61
N ALA A 49 -2.35 -0.65 10.92
CA ALA A 49 -1.07 -0.56 11.62
C ALA A 49 -0.29 -1.89 11.56
N ILE A 50 -0.98 -3.02 11.76
CA ILE A 50 -0.37 -4.35 11.66
C ILE A 50 0.03 -4.66 10.22
N LEU A 51 -0.82 -4.36 9.23
CA LEU A 51 -0.48 -4.51 7.81
C LEU A 51 0.75 -3.69 7.42
N ALA A 52 0.85 -2.44 7.89
CA ALA A 52 2.00 -1.58 7.61
C ALA A 52 3.32 -2.17 8.13
N ILE A 53 3.31 -2.82 9.30
CA ILE A 53 4.47 -3.51 9.85
C ILE A 53 4.80 -4.77 9.03
N LEU A 54 3.79 -5.58 8.74
CA LEU A 54 3.94 -6.84 8.02
C LEU A 54 4.44 -6.63 6.59
N ALA A 55 3.95 -5.61 5.89
CA ALA A 55 4.26 -5.32 4.48
C ALA A 55 5.77 -5.17 4.19
N SER A 56 6.60 -4.93 5.20
CA SER A 56 8.06 -4.96 5.04
C SER A 56 8.64 -6.36 4.76
N HIS A 57 7.91 -7.44 5.06
CA HIS A 57 8.33 -8.83 4.86
C HIS A 57 7.88 -9.37 3.48
N PRO A 58 8.73 -10.07 2.71
CA PRO A 58 8.39 -10.55 1.37
C PRO A 58 7.13 -11.42 1.31
N GLU A 59 6.98 -12.41 2.18
CA GLU A 59 5.77 -13.24 2.25
C GLU A 59 4.50 -12.42 2.51
N ALA A 60 4.61 -11.37 3.34
CA ALA A 60 3.46 -10.49 3.61
C ALA A 60 3.09 -9.69 2.37
N LYS A 61 4.06 -9.16 1.63
CA LYS A 61 3.79 -8.41 0.39
C LYS A 61 3.02 -9.26 -0.62
N SER A 62 3.47 -10.49 -0.83
CA SER A 62 2.81 -11.45 -1.72
C SER A 62 1.38 -11.74 -1.25
N ALA A 63 1.21 -12.04 0.04
CA ALA A 63 -0.12 -12.32 0.62
C ALA A 63 -1.07 -11.11 0.55
N ILE A 64 -0.57 -9.89 0.79
CA ILE A 64 -1.36 -8.65 0.71
C ILE A 64 -1.78 -8.37 -0.73
N GLY A 65 -0.88 -8.52 -1.70
CA GLY A 65 -1.19 -8.39 -3.13
C GLY A 65 -2.26 -9.40 -3.57
N ALA A 66 -2.09 -10.66 -3.20
CA ALA A 66 -3.07 -11.73 -3.49
C ALA A 66 -4.44 -11.48 -2.85
N ALA A 67 -4.50 -10.75 -1.73
CA ALA A 67 -5.75 -10.39 -1.06
C ALA A 67 -6.48 -9.18 -1.70
N LYS A 68 -6.04 -8.73 -2.89
CA LYS A 68 -6.62 -7.58 -3.63
C LYS A 68 -6.71 -6.32 -2.76
N ALA A 69 -5.67 -6.05 -1.97
CA ALA A 69 -5.66 -4.94 -1.04
C ALA A 69 -5.57 -3.56 -1.70
N MET A 70 -5.16 -3.47 -2.97
CA MET A 70 -4.87 -2.19 -3.62
C MET A 70 -6.04 -1.20 -3.60
N PRO A 71 -7.27 -1.55 -4.03
CA PRO A 71 -8.39 -0.59 -4.03
C PRO A 71 -8.75 -0.13 -2.62
N VAL A 72 -8.71 -1.05 -1.65
CA VAL A 72 -8.98 -0.76 -0.23
C VAL A 72 -7.96 0.24 0.33
N LEU A 73 -6.69 0.03 0.03
CA LEU A 73 -5.61 0.91 0.50
C LEU A 73 -5.67 2.29 -0.14
N VAL A 74 -5.98 2.38 -1.45
CA VAL A 74 -6.15 3.66 -2.14
C VAL A 74 -7.32 4.45 -1.55
N ASP A 75 -8.46 3.77 -1.31
CA ASP A 75 -9.62 4.40 -0.66
C ASP A 75 -9.28 4.95 0.73
N PHE A 76 -8.55 4.20 1.56
CA PHE A 76 -8.10 4.71 2.87
C PHE A 76 -7.15 5.90 2.79
N ILE A 77 -6.34 6.03 1.73
CA ILE A 77 -5.48 7.21 1.53
C ILE A 77 -6.32 8.43 1.16
N GLY A 78 -7.35 8.26 0.34
CA GLY A 78 -8.25 9.35 -0.06
C GLY A 78 -9.20 9.78 1.06
N ASN A 79 -9.89 8.81 1.65
CA ASN A 79 -11.09 9.04 2.47
C ASN A 79 -10.91 8.70 3.96
N GLY A 80 -9.80 8.07 4.34
CA GLY A 80 -9.55 7.66 5.72
C GLY A 80 -9.22 8.83 6.68
N LEU A 81 -9.23 8.54 7.98
CA LEU A 81 -8.72 9.48 9.00
C LEU A 81 -7.18 9.60 8.87
N PRO A 82 -6.55 10.64 9.45
CA PRO A 82 -5.12 10.88 9.30
C PRO A 82 -4.25 9.65 9.58
N ARG A 83 -4.59 8.87 10.60
CA ARG A 83 -3.91 7.62 10.97
C ARG A 83 -4.12 6.49 9.96
N ASN A 84 -5.30 6.41 9.35
CA ASN A 84 -5.57 5.43 8.29
C ASN A 84 -4.77 5.78 7.04
N LYS A 85 -4.80 7.05 6.62
CA LYS A 85 -4.08 7.55 5.44
C LYS A 85 -2.58 7.23 5.52
N GLU A 86 -1.93 7.54 6.65
CA GLU A 86 -0.49 7.30 6.79
C GLU A 86 -0.11 5.81 6.81
N ASN A 87 -0.95 4.95 7.42
CA ASN A 87 -0.67 3.52 7.50
C ASN A 87 -0.94 2.84 6.15
N ALA A 88 -2.03 3.21 5.46
CA ALA A 88 -2.32 2.73 4.12
C ALA A 88 -1.20 3.14 3.13
N ALA A 89 -0.76 4.40 3.17
CA ALA A 89 0.39 4.86 2.39
C ALA A 89 1.68 4.09 2.73
N ALA A 90 1.90 3.73 4.00
CA ALA A 90 3.05 2.93 4.41
C ALA A 90 3.00 1.50 3.83
N VAL A 91 1.82 0.88 3.76
CA VAL A 91 1.65 -0.43 3.09
C VAL A 91 1.98 -0.30 1.60
N LEU A 92 1.41 0.69 0.89
CA LEU A 92 1.65 0.89 -0.54
C LEU A 92 3.12 1.15 -0.87
N VAL A 93 3.83 1.95 -0.05
CA VAL A 93 5.28 2.14 -0.19
C VAL A 93 6.03 0.81 -0.23
N HIS A 94 5.62 -0.18 0.58
CA HIS A 94 6.28 -1.48 0.61
C HIS A 94 5.91 -2.39 -0.56
N LEU A 95 4.64 -2.38 -1.00
CA LEU A 95 4.15 -3.15 -2.15
C LEU A 95 4.78 -2.65 -3.46
N CYS A 96 4.70 -1.34 -3.70
CA CYS A 96 5.24 -0.66 -4.89
C CYS A 96 6.78 -0.61 -4.93
N ALA A 97 7.45 -0.98 -3.84
CA ALA A 97 8.90 -1.16 -3.85
C ALA A 97 9.33 -2.54 -4.37
N GLY A 98 8.44 -3.53 -4.36
CA GLY A 98 8.74 -4.91 -4.77
C GLY A 98 8.24 -5.28 -6.16
N ASP A 99 7.26 -4.56 -6.71
CA ASP A 99 6.58 -4.93 -7.95
C ASP A 99 6.10 -3.67 -8.69
N GLN A 100 6.40 -3.60 -10.00
CA GLN A 100 5.92 -2.52 -10.87
C GLN A 100 4.44 -2.65 -11.20
N GLN A 101 3.86 -3.85 -11.16
CA GLN A 101 2.42 -4.03 -11.36
C GLN A 101 1.64 -3.28 -10.29
N HIS A 102 2.10 -3.31 -9.04
CA HIS A 102 1.48 -2.53 -7.97
C HIS A 102 1.57 -1.00 -8.18
N LEU A 103 2.58 -0.51 -8.91
CA LEU A 103 2.64 0.90 -9.31
C LEU A 103 1.59 1.20 -10.38
N ALA A 104 1.44 0.32 -11.37
CA ALA A 104 0.44 0.42 -12.42
C ALA A 104 -0.98 0.43 -11.83
N ASP A 105 -1.29 -0.57 -11.00
CA ASP A 105 -2.61 -0.70 -10.36
C ASP A 105 -2.94 0.53 -9.51
N ALA A 106 -1.98 1.05 -8.74
CA ALA A 106 -2.19 2.22 -7.91
C ALA A 106 -2.42 3.50 -8.73
N GLU A 107 -1.71 3.63 -9.86
CA GLU A 107 -1.89 4.75 -10.79
C GLU A 107 -3.25 4.70 -11.47
N GLU A 108 -3.67 3.53 -11.97
CA GLU A 108 -4.99 3.31 -12.59
C GLU A 108 -6.13 3.61 -11.60
N LEU A 109 -5.94 3.30 -10.31
CA LEU A 109 -6.89 3.63 -9.24
C LEU A 109 -6.86 5.11 -8.83
N GLY A 110 -6.06 5.96 -9.48
CA GLY A 110 -6.07 7.41 -9.26
C GLY A 110 -5.38 7.86 -7.97
N VAL A 111 -4.46 7.07 -7.42
CA VAL A 111 -3.82 7.36 -6.10
C VAL A 111 -3.05 8.69 -6.07
N MET A 112 -2.60 9.18 -7.23
CA MET A 112 -1.74 10.37 -7.35
C MET A 112 -2.33 11.60 -6.66
N GLY A 113 -3.59 11.92 -6.91
CA GLY A 113 -4.25 13.09 -6.31
C GLY A 113 -4.34 12.98 -4.78
N HIS A 114 -4.67 11.79 -4.27
CA HIS A 114 -4.74 11.53 -2.83
C HIS A 114 -3.37 11.63 -2.15
N LEU A 115 -2.29 11.21 -2.83
CA LEU A 115 -0.94 11.36 -2.30
C LEU A 115 -0.46 12.81 -2.28
N VAL A 116 -0.85 13.62 -3.27
CA VAL A 116 -0.55 15.07 -3.25
C VAL A 116 -1.22 15.74 -2.05
N ASP A 117 -2.51 15.47 -1.83
CA ASP A 117 -3.23 15.94 -0.63
C ASP A 117 -2.52 15.49 0.65
N LEU A 118 -2.20 14.19 0.76
CA LEU A 118 -1.51 13.65 1.93
C LEU A 118 -0.12 14.26 2.15
N ALA A 119 0.61 14.60 1.09
CA ALA A 119 1.91 15.25 1.16
C ALA A 119 1.83 16.70 1.66
N GLN A 120 0.72 17.39 1.43
CA GLN A 120 0.50 18.78 1.83
C GLN A 120 -0.14 18.87 3.22
N ASN A 121 -1.15 18.04 3.46
CA ASN A 121 -2.08 18.16 4.59
C ASN A 121 -1.96 17.03 5.62
N GLY A 122 -1.14 16.01 5.35
CA GLY A 122 -0.96 14.86 6.23
C GLY A 122 -0.15 15.12 7.51
N THR A 123 -0.08 14.09 8.35
CA THR A 123 0.89 14.01 9.47
C THR A 123 2.33 13.99 8.94
N ASP A 124 3.34 14.30 9.75
CA ASP A 124 4.75 14.24 9.32
C ASP A 124 5.16 12.86 8.78
N ARG A 125 4.56 11.80 9.33
CA ARG A 125 4.76 10.44 8.81
C ARG A 125 4.02 10.24 7.49
N GLY A 126 2.75 10.65 7.40
CA GLY A 126 1.95 10.59 6.18
C GLY A 126 2.63 11.34 5.02
N LYS A 127 3.08 12.57 5.26
CA LYS A 127 3.79 13.42 4.30
C LYS A 127 5.03 12.74 3.72
N ARG A 128 5.89 12.20 4.59
CA ARG A 128 7.10 11.49 4.16
C ARG A 128 6.79 10.26 3.31
N LYS A 129 5.76 9.48 3.67
CA LYS A 129 5.36 8.29 2.93
C LYS A 129 4.70 8.64 1.59
N ALA A 130 3.87 9.68 1.57
CA ALA A 130 3.26 10.19 0.35
C ALA A 130 4.32 10.69 -0.63
N ALA A 131 5.26 11.53 -0.18
CA ALA A 131 6.36 12.02 -1.01
C ALA A 131 7.21 10.87 -1.59
N GLN A 132 7.52 9.85 -0.78
CA GLN A 132 8.26 8.67 -1.24
C GLN A 132 7.51 7.90 -2.33
N LEU A 133 6.20 7.73 -2.19
CA LEU A 133 5.38 7.00 -3.16
C LEU A 133 5.17 7.81 -4.44
N LEU A 134 4.91 9.12 -4.33
CA LEU A 134 4.84 10.05 -5.46
C LEU A 134 6.11 10.00 -6.31
N GLN A 135 7.29 10.08 -5.70
CA GLN A 135 8.56 10.00 -6.45
C GLN A 135 8.71 8.67 -7.22
N ARG A 136 8.15 7.58 -6.71
CA ARG A 136 8.18 6.28 -7.42
C ARG A 136 7.18 6.28 -8.57
N LEU A 137 5.96 6.73 -8.34
CA LEU A 137 4.91 6.81 -9.36
C LEU A 137 5.29 7.77 -10.49
N SER A 138 5.80 8.97 -10.20
CA SER A 138 6.27 9.91 -11.22
C SER A 138 7.32 9.30 -12.12
N ARG A 139 8.34 8.64 -11.54
CA ARG A 139 9.38 7.95 -12.33
C ARG A 139 8.82 6.82 -13.17
N PHE A 140 7.86 6.06 -12.63
CA PHE A 140 7.19 4.98 -13.35
C PHE A 140 6.40 5.50 -14.56
N VAL A 141 5.59 6.54 -14.37
CA VAL A 141 4.80 7.17 -15.44
C VAL A 141 5.70 7.77 -16.52
N GLU A 142 6.79 8.44 -16.12
CA GLU A 142 7.78 8.97 -17.08
C GLU A 142 8.44 7.86 -17.90
N GLN A 143 8.76 6.73 -17.29
CA GLN A 143 9.32 5.57 -17.99
C GLN A 143 8.32 4.98 -18.99
N GLN A 144 7.06 4.79 -18.60
CA GLN A 144 6.02 4.32 -19.51
C GLN A 144 5.86 5.22 -20.73
N LYS A 145 5.76 6.55 -20.52
CA LYS A 145 5.63 7.51 -21.62
C LYS A 145 6.79 7.43 -22.59
N ARG A 146 8.03 7.34 -22.08
CA ARG A 146 9.22 7.18 -22.92
C ARG A 146 9.19 5.88 -23.73
N SER A 147 8.80 4.77 -23.11
CA SER A 147 8.69 3.49 -23.80
C SER A 147 7.61 3.50 -24.89
N GLN A 148 6.47 4.15 -24.65
CA GLN A 148 5.40 4.31 -25.64
C GLN A 148 5.86 5.14 -26.84
N SER A 149 6.45 6.31 -26.60
CA SER A 149 6.94 7.17 -27.69
C SER A 149 8.05 6.50 -28.51
N GLN A 150 8.91 5.69 -27.88
CA GLN A 150 9.93 4.91 -28.58
C GLN A 150 9.32 3.80 -29.45
N ALA A 151 8.30 3.11 -28.94
CA ALA A 151 7.60 2.06 -29.69
C ALA A 151 6.84 2.64 -30.90
N GLU A 152 6.18 3.79 -30.74
CA GLU A 152 5.50 4.51 -31.81
C GLU A 152 6.47 4.95 -32.91
N ALA A 153 7.59 5.58 -32.54
CA ALA A 153 8.60 6.02 -33.51
C ALA A 153 9.24 4.85 -34.28
N GLN A 154 9.42 3.69 -33.63
CA GLN A 154 9.91 2.47 -34.29
C GLN A 154 8.88 1.87 -35.25
N ALA A 155 7.60 1.87 -34.89
CA ALA A 155 6.53 1.39 -35.75
C ALA A 155 6.40 2.26 -37.01
N GLU A 156 6.46 3.58 -36.88
CA GLU A 156 6.43 4.51 -38.02
C GLU A 156 7.61 4.33 -38.97
N GLN A 157 8.83 4.11 -38.45
CA GLN A 157 10.02 3.82 -39.26
C GLN A 157 9.94 2.48 -39.99
N SER A 158 9.21 1.49 -39.45
CA SER A 158 9.04 0.18 -40.08
C SER A 158 8.01 0.15 -41.23
N LEU A 159 7.19 1.20 -41.32
CA LEU A 159 6.15 1.37 -42.34
C LEU A 159 6.57 2.29 -43.50
N SER A 160 7.73 2.94 -43.39
CA SER A 160 8.35 3.78 -44.43
C SER A 160 9.42 3.03 -45.22
#